data_AF-A0A9D8P0N9-F1
#
_entry.id   AF-A0A9D8P0N9-F1
#
_cell.length_a   1.000
_cell.length_b   1.000
_cell.length_c   1.000
_cell.angle_alpha   90.00
_cell.angle_beta   90.00
_cell.angle_gamma   90.00
#
_symmetry.space_group_name_H-M   'P 1'
#
loop_
_entity.id
_entity.type
_entity.pdbx_description
1 polymer ?
#
loop_
_entity_poly.entity_id
_entity_poly.type
_entity_poly.pdbx_seq_one_letter_code
_entity_poly.pdbx_strand_id
1 'polypeptide(L)'
;MALELPNAAVTACGKKLGLYRQGTLVFRDQDEVPVLYDYALNHFRRGGKNAFERYRLLSPPPSGSIESEVLESTLSAYYSVFMVTERHDGSGVTLHDVLRDVPILVMDIGLGQTAPPGQFVAGHMLPMAAFGMFSGAAIPLSESLFENLVAPILRKFLKHAKAEASGRLFSPSQEAAFAAQVIRATLQAGALERQRDIDMRE
;
A
#
# COMPACT_ATOMS: atom_id res chain seq x y z
N MET A 1 -6.84 22.07 8.43
CA MET A 1 -6.06 22.07 7.16
C MET A 1 -6.50 20.92 6.24
N ALA A 2 -6.27 20.99 4.93
CA ALA A 2 -6.84 20.06 3.94
C ALA A 2 -6.35 18.60 4.03
N LEU A 3 -5.13 18.38 4.55
CA LEU A 3 -4.50 17.06 4.76
C LEU A 3 -4.72 16.48 6.17
N GLU A 4 -5.43 17.17 7.07
CA GLU A 4 -5.65 16.64 8.41
C GLU A 4 -6.57 15.41 8.37
N LEU A 5 -6.04 14.30 8.89
CA LEU A 5 -6.83 13.14 9.27
C LEU A 5 -7.52 13.45 10.60
N PRO A 6 -8.87 13.42 10.67
CA PRO A 6 -9.55 13.52 11.95
C PRO A 6 -9.10 12.39 12.90
N ASN A 7 -8.99 12.64 14.20
CA ASN A 7 -8.64 11.59 15.18
C ASN A 7 -9.55 10.34 15.07
N ALA A 8 -10.83 10.56 14.73
CA ALA A 8 -11.79 9.49 14.47
C ALA A 8 -11.39 8.60 13.27
N ALA A 9 -10.69 9.15 12.27
CA ALA A 9 -10.20 8.41 11.11
C ALA A 9 -9.14 7.38 11.50
N VAL A 10 -8.16 7.79 12.30
CA VAL A 10 -7.08 6.91 12.77
C VAL A 10 -7.66 5.75 13.58
N THR A 11 -8.61 6.04 14.47
CA THR A 11 -9.32 5.02 15.26
C THR A 11 -10.14 4.06 14.37
N ALA A 12 -10.90 4.58 13.41
CA ALA A 12 -11.71 3.76 12.51
C ALA A 12 -10.84 2.84 11.64
N CYS A 13 -9.72 3.37 11.11
CA CYS A 13 -8.76 2.59 10.34
C CYS A 13 -8.07 1.55 11.22
N GLY A 14 -7.62 1.90 12.42
CA GLY A 14 -7.04 0.94 13.36
C GLY A 14 -7.98 -0.22 13.69
N LYS A 15 -9.28 0.06 13.90
CA LYS A 15 -10.31 -1.00 14.06
C LYS A 15 -10.40 -1.89 12.82
N LYS A 16 -10.40 -1.30 11.63
CA LYS A 16 -10.48 -2.02 10.36
C LYS A 16 -9.28 -2.95 10.15
N LEU A 17 -8.09 -2.49 10.51
CA LEU A 17 -6.82 -3.22 10.37
C LEU A 17 -6.55 -4.19 11.53
N GLY A 18 -7.38 -4.19 12.58
CA GLY A 18 -7.19 -5.07 13.74
C GLY A 18 -6.18 -4.57 14.79
N LEU A 19 -5.80 -3.29 14.70
CA LEU A 19 -4.85 -2.60 15.58
C LEU A 19 -5.52 -1.90 16.78
N TYR A 20 -6.82 -2.08 16.99
CA TYR A 20 -7.56 -1.42 18.07
C TYR A 20 -8.09 -2.44 19.08
N ARG A 21 -7.71 -2.31 20.35
CA ARG A 21 -8.12 -3.20 21.46
C ARG A 21 -8.43 -2.38 22.70
N GLN A 22 -9.54 -2.71 23.38
CA GLN A 22 -9.91 -2.13 24.67
C GLN A 22 -9.87 -0.57 24.72
N GLY A 23 -10.28 0.09 23.63
CA GLY A 23 -10.35 1.54 23.60
C GLY A 23 -9.08 2.25 23.10
N THR A 24 -7.99 1.52 22.82
CA THR A 24 -6.72 2.09 22.38
C THR A 24 -6.15 1.39 21.14
N LEU A 25 -5.25 2.08 20.44
CA LEU A 25 -4.42 1.46 19.39
C LEU A 25 -3.29 0.66 20.06
N VAL A 26 -3.07 -0.56 19.56
CA VAL A 26 -2.03 -1.47 20.03
C VAL A 26 -1.23 -1.90 18.82
N PHE A 27 0.04 -1.52 18.82
CA PHE A 27 1.03 -1.92 17.83
C PHE A 27 1.98 -2.92 18.46
N ARG A 28 2.35 -3.98 17.74
CA ARG A 28 3.42 -4.89 18.17
C ARG A 28 4.78 -4.43 17.69
N ASP A 29 4.77 -3.63 16.63
CA ASP A 29 5.94 -3.29 15.87
C ASP A 29 5.81 -1.83 15.38
N GLN A 30 6.90 -1.06 15.39
CA GLN A 30 6.87 0.37 15.04
C GLN A 30 6.53 0.59 13.56
N ASP A 31 6.79 -0.40 12.71
CA ASP A 31 6.53 -0.33 11.27
C ASP A 31 5.03 -0.55 10.97
N GLU A 32 4.22 -0.99 11.95
CA GLU A 32 2.75 -1.02 11.84
C GLU A 32 2.13 0.39 11.82
N VAL A 33 2.82 1.41 12.36
CA VAL A 33 2.31 2.79 12.41
C VAL A 33 2.26 3.42 11.00
N PRO A 34 3.34 3.42 10.20
CA PRO A 34 3.28 3.85 8.80
C PRO A 34 2.19 3.16 7.98
N VAL A 35 1.99 1.84 8.16
CA VAL A 35 0.95 1.07 7.46
C VAL A 35 -0.46 1.58 7.81
N LEU A 36 -0.72 1.90 9.08
CA LEU A 36 -1.99 2.48 9.50
C LEU A 36 -2.27 3.83 8.82
N TYR A 37 -1.26 4.71 8.79
CA TYR A 37 -1.42 6.04 8.21
C TYR A 37 -1.53 6.00 6.69
N ASP A 38 -0.76 5.15 6.02
CA ASP A 38 -0.85 4.94 4.57
C ASP A 38 -2.24 4.46 4.16
N TYR A 39 -2.80 3.46 4.87
CA TYR A 39 -4.19 3.04 4.68
C TYR A 39 -5.19 4.18 4.94
N ALA A 40 -5.00 4.96 6.01
CA ALA A 40 -5.91 6.05 6.36
C ALA A 40 -5.91 7.17 5.31
N LEU A 41 -4.73 7.57 4.80
CA LEU A 41 -4.59 8.61 3.78
C LEU A 41 -5.25 8.20 2.47
N ASN A 42 -5.00 6.97 2.02
CA ASN A 42 -5.50 6.45 0.75
C ASN A 42 -6.99 6.08 0.78
N HIS A 43 -7.48 5.51 1.89
CA HIS A 43 -8.80 4.88 1.92
C HIS A 43 -9.83 5.49 2.89
N PHE A 44 -9.43 6.28 3.89
CA PHE A 44 -10.43 6.91 4.78
C PHE A 44 -11.15 8.05 4.06
N ARG A 45 -12.47 7.92 3.90
CA ARG A 45 -13.30 8.89 3.16
C ARG A 45 -14.16 9.73 4.09
N ARG A 46 -14.07 11.05 3.94
CA ARG A 46 -14.95 12.05 4.59
C ARG A 46 -15.69 12.80 3.49
N GLY A 47 -17.02 12.73 3.47
CA GLY A 47 -17.83 13.29 2.39
C GLY A 47 -17.53 12.63 1.03
N GLY A 48 -17.30 11.31 1.03
CA GLY A 48 -16.93 10.55 -0.17
C GLY A 48 -15.48 10.73 -0.64
N LYS A 49 -14.68 11.61 -0.02
CA LYS A 49 -13.33 11.94 -0.48
C LYS A 49 -12.22 11.53 0.48
N ASN A 50 -11.12 10.98 -0.03
CA ASN A 50 -9.93 10.63 0.76
C ASN A 50 -9.09 11.89 1.08
N ALA A 51 -7.96 11.72 1.77
CA ALA A 51 -7.14 12.87 2.18
C ALA A 51 -6.58 13.66 0.98
N PHE A 52 -6.05 12.95 -0.02
CA PHE A 52 -5.45 13.57 -1.21
C PHE A 52 -6.48 14.25 -2.12
N GLU A 53 -7.66 13.66 -2.29
CA GLU A 53 -8.76 14.27 -3.04
C GLU A 53 -9.27 15.54 -2.35
N ARG A 54 -9.28 15.57 -1.01
CA ARG A 54 -9.60 16.80 -0.26
C ARG A 54 -8.49 17.84 -0.39
N TYR A 55 -7.23 17.42 -0.39
CA TYR A 55 -6.09 18.30 -0.61
C TYR A 55 -6.19 19.03 -1.95
N ARG A 56 -6.35 18.27 -3.04
CA ARG A 56 -6.51 18.82 -4.40
C ARG A 56 -7.63 19.86 -4.49
N LEU A 57 -8.74 19.67 -3.78
CA LEU A 57 -9.90 20.57 -3.85
C LEU A 57 -9.73 21.85 -3.02
N LEU A 58 -9.07 21.76 -1.87
CA LEU A 58 -8.98 22.87 -0.91
C LEU A 58 -7.69 23.67 -1.06
N SER A 59 -6.65 23.06 -1.58
CA SER A 59 -5.31 23.63 -1.71
C SER A 59 -4.59 23.02 -2.92
N PRO A 60 -5.11 23.25 -4.15
CA PRO A 60 -4.46 22.70 -5.35
C PRO A 60 -3.05 23.29 -5.51
N PRO A 61 -2.03 22.47 -5.81
CA PRO A 61 -0.70 22.97 -6.10
C PRO A 61 -0.70 23.76 -7.42
N PRO A 62 0.32 24.60 -7.67
CA PRO A 62 0.48 25.27 -8.94
C PRO A 62 0.53 24.27 -10.10
N SER A 63 -0.22 24.54 -11.17
CA SER A 63 -0.24 23.69 -12.37
C SER A 63 1.17 23.51 -12.94
N GLY A 64 1.53 22.27 -13.29
CA GLY A 64 2.84 21.93 -13.84
C GLY A 64 4.00 21.96 -12.84
N SER A 65 3.71 22.12 -11.54
CA SER A 65 4.71 21.90 -10.49
C SER A 65 4.92 20.41 -10.24
N ILE A 66 6.10 20.05 -9.71
CA ILE A 66 6.40 18.69 -9.24
C ILE A 66 5.36 18.22 -8.23
N GLU A 67 4.91 19.10 -7.33
CA GLU A 67 3.87 18.77 -6.36
C GLU A 67 2.54 18.39 -7.05
N SER A 68 2.18 19.09 -8.13
CA SER A 68 0.99 18.72 -8.91
C SER A 68 1.15 17.37 -9.58
N GLU A 69 2.33 17.06 -10.14
CA GLU A 69 2.59 15.75 -10.75
C GLU A 69 2.51 14.62 -9.71
N VAL A 70 3.18 14.78 -8.56
CA VAL A 70 3.14 13.81 -7.47
C VAL A 70 1.72 13.63 -6.93
N LEU A 71 0.94 14.71 -6.81
CA LEU A 71 -0.44 14.63 -6.36
C LEU A 71 -1.33 13.85 -7.35
N GLU A 72 -1.19 14.07 -8.65
CA GLU A 72 -1.95 13.31 -9.66
C GLU A 72 -1.55 11.82 -9.69
N SER A 73 -0.26 11.51 -9.52
CA SER A 73 0.21 10.14 -9.33
C SER A 73 -0.37 9.51 -8.05
N THR A 74 -0.41 10.26 -6.95
CA THR A 74 -0.98 9.81 -5.67
C THR A 74 -2.49 9.57 -5.77
N LEU A 75 -3.22 10.41 -6.50
CA LEU A 75 -4.66 10.22 -6.77
C LEU A 75 -4.95 9.01 -7.66
N SER A 76 -3.95 8.60 -8.45
CA SER A 76 -3.97 7.42 -9.30
C SER A 76 -3.36 6.19 -8.63
N ALA A 77 -2.88 6.33 -7.39
CA ALA A 77 -2.27 5.24 -6.65
C ALA A 77 -3.28 4.11 -6.40
N TYR A 78 -2.77 2.88 -6.35
CA TYR A 78 -3.57 1.69 -6.17
C TYR A 78 -2.87 0.69 -5.26
N TYR A 79 -3.64 -0.01 -4.43
CA TYR A 79 -3.12 -1.11 -3.63
C TYR A 79 -2.99 -2.39 -4.47
N SER A 80 -1.84 -3.05 -4.37
CA SER A 80 -1.61 -4.36 -4.99
C SER A 80 -0.67 -5.26 -4.20
N VAL A 81 -0.46 -6.45 -4.74
CA VAL A 81 0.58 -7.40 -4.31
C VAL A 81 1.52 -7.61 -5.49
N PHE A 82 2.80 -7.51 -5.21
CA PHE A 82 3.88 -7.51 -6.18
C PHE A 82 4.87 -8.62 -5.87
N MET A 83 5.48 -9.19 -6.91
CA MET A 83 6.60 -10.12 -6.77
C MET A 83 7.86 -9.45 -7.34
N VAL A 84 8.96 -9.48 -6.60
CA VAL A 84 10.26 -9.03 -7.09
C VAL A 84 10.73 -10.01 -8.16
N THR A 85 10.91 -9.54 -9.39
CA THR A 85 11.43 -10.37 -10.48
C THR A 85 12.92 -10.14 -10.70
N GLU A 86 13.40 -8.93 -10.41
CA GLU A 86 14.79 -8.52 -10.62
C GLU A 86 15.18 -7.43 -9.62
N ARG A 87 16.44 -7.44 -9.18
CA ARG A 87 17.02 -6.42 -8.31
C ARG A 87 18.03 -5.59 -9.10
N HIS A 88 17.94 -4.27 -8.96
CA HIS A 88 18.87 -3.30 -9.56
C HIS A 88 19.68 -2.66 -8.44
N ASP A 89 20.85 -3.22 -8.16
CA ASP A 89 21.70 -2.82 -7.04
C ASP A 89 21.92 -1.29 -7.02
N GLY A 90 21.61 -0.66 -5.87
CA GLY A 90 21.75 0.78 -5.66
C GLY A 90 20.69 1.66 -6.32
N SER A 91 19.67 1.08 -6.96
CA SER A 91 18.60 1.83 -7.63
C SER A 91 17.19 1.40 -7.22
N GLY A 92 16.87 0.11 -7.32
CA GLY A 92 15.48 -0.34 -7.21
C GLY A 92 15.27 -1.79 -7.58
N VAL A 93 14.04 -2.13 -7.96
CA VAL A 93 13.63 -3.50 -8.32
C VAL A 93 12.66 -3.48 -9.50
N THR A 94 12.70 -4.52 -10.33
CA THR A 94 11.58 -4.84 -11.22
C THR A 94 10.58 -5.68 -10.42
N LEU A 95 9.34 -5.21 -10.36
CA LEU A 95 8.22 -5.90 -9.76
C LEU A 95 7.26 -6.43 -10.83
N HIS A 96 6.62 -7.56 -10.57
CA HIS A 96 5.44 -8.03 -11.30
C HIS A 96 4.20 -7.80 -10.44
N ASP A 97 3.21 -7.04 -10.93
CA ASP A 97 1.92 -6.87 -10.26
C ASP A 97 1.07 -8.13 -10.45
N VAL A 98 0.88 -8.89 -9.36
CA VAL A 98 0.17 -10.17 -9.36
C VAL A 98 -1.30 -10.03 -9.77
N LEU A 99 -1.91 -8.85 -9.58
CA LEU A 99 -3.31 -8.61 -9.91
C LEU A 99 -3.50 -8.14 -11.35
N ARG A 100 -2.52 -7.42 -11.91
CA ARG A 100 -2.59 -6.78 -13.23
C ARG A 100 -1.79 -7.50 -14.30
N ASP A 101 -0.93 -8.42 -13.90
CA ASP A 101 -0.03 -9.17 -14.79
C ASP A 101 0.87 -8.25 -15.64
N VAL A 102 1.44 -7.22 -15.00
CA VAL A 102 2.32 -6.24 -15.67
C VAL A 102 3.63 -6.05 -14.88
N PRO A 103 4.77 -5.92 -15.58
CA PRO A 103 6.02 -5.53 -14.95
C PRO A 103 6.05 -4.02 -14.65
N ILE A 104 6.71 -3.64 -13.56
CA ILE A 104 6.85 -2.26 -13.10
C ILE A 104 8.26 -2.09 -12.56
N LEU A 105 9.03 -1.15 -13.10
CA LEU A 105 10.29 -0.72 -12.49
C LEU A 105 9.97 0.18 -11.29
N VAL A 106 10.44 -0.16 -10.10
CA VAL A 106 10.26 0.61 -8.88
C VAL A 106 11.61 1.15 -8.42
N MET A 107 11.67 2.46 -8.19
CA MET A 107 12.85 3.12 -7.64
C MET A 107 12.75 3.18 -6.13
N ASP A 108 13.54 2.34 -5.46
CA ASP A 108 13.64 2.26 -4.01
C ASP A 108 14.99 1.62 -3.68
N ILE A 109 15.92 2.42 -3.15
CA ILE A 109 17.29 1.96 -2.86
C ILE A 109 17.27 0.85 -1.81
N GLY A 110 16.36 0.92 -0.83
CA GLY A 110 16.24 -0.09 0.22
C GLY A 110 15.84 -1.43 -0.37
N LEU A 111 14.76 -1.47 -1.16
CA LEU A 111 14.36 -2.69 -1.86
C LEU A 111 15.42 -3.18 -2.84
N GLY A 112 16.09 -2.26 -3.55
CA GLY A 112 17.19 -2.59 -4.46
C GLY A 112 18.43 -3.17 -3.76
N GLN A 113 18.51 -3.07 -2.43
CA GLN A 113 19.57 -3.68 -1.64
C GLN A 113 19.10 -4.97 -0.98
N THR A 114 17.90 -4.99 -0.39
CA THR A 114 17.47 -6.05 0.53
C THR A 114 16.46 -7.02 -0.06
N ALA A 115 15.81 -6.72 -1.18
CA ALA A 115 14.71 -7.54 -1.68
C ALA A 115 15.16 -8.59 -2.72
N PRO A 116 15.27 -9.89 -2.37
CA PRO A 116 15.66 -10.92 -3.33
C PRO A 116 14.55 -11.19 -4.36
N PRO A 117 14.90 -11.63 -5.58
CA PRO A 117 13.94 -12.17 -6.54
C PRO A 117 13.08 -13.29 -5.92
N GLY A 118 11.78 -13.27 -6.22
CA GLY A 118 10.78 -14.16 -5.64
C GLY A 118 10.15 -13.67 -4.34
N GLN A 119 10.69 -12.62 -3.70
CA GLN A 119 10.03 -11.99 -2.55
C GLN A 119 8.74 -11.30 -2.98
N PHE A 120 7.70 -11.42 -2.17
CA PHE A 120 6.44 -10.70 -2.37
C PHE A 120 6.39 -9.45 -1.52
N VAL A 121 5.71 -8.41 -2.01
CA VAL A 121 5.52 -7.14 -1.31
C VAL A 121 4.09 -6.65 -1.56
N ALA A 122 3.39 -6.19 -0.53
CA ALA A 122 2.07 -5.58 -0.65
C ALA A 122 2.11 -4.09 -0.27
N GLY A 123 1.49 -3.23 -1.07
CA GLY A 123 1.54 -1.79 -0.82
C GLY A 123 0.74 -0.98 -1.84
N HIS A 124 0.64 0.34 -1.57
CA HIS A 124 0.09 1.32 -2.50
C HIS A 124 1.14 1.77 -3.50
N MET A 125 0.96 1.39 -4.76
CA MET A 125 1.81 1.80 -5.87
C MET A 125 1.38 3.17 -6.40
N LEU A 126 2.33 4.10 -6.45
CA LEU A 126 2.24 5.36 -7.20
C LEU A 126 2.85 5.15 -8.57
N PRO A 127 2.03 5.17 -9.64
CA PRO A 127 2.56 5.19 -10.99
C PRO A 127 3.15 6.57 -11.29
N MET A 128 4.47 6.66 -11.46
CA MET A 128 5.13 7.84 -12.05
C MET A 128 5.29 7.64 -13.56
N ALA A 129 5.71 8.68 -14.27
CA ALA A 129 5.81 8.64 -15.74
C ALA A 129 6.78 7.55 -16.26
N ALA A 130 7.86 7.26 -15.53
CA ALA A 130 8.91 6.32 -15.97
C ALA A 130 9.16 5.15 -15.01
N PHE A 131 8.63 5.20 -13.79
CA PHE A 131 8.85 4.20 -12.75
C PHE A 131 7.69 4.24 -11.73
N GLY A 132 7.65 3.28 -10.81
CA GLY A 132 6.73 3.24 -9.68
C GLY A 132 7.42 3.60 -8.36
N MET A 133 6.63 4.02 -7.39
CA MET A 133 7.05 4.22 -5.99
C MET A 133 5.97 3.68 -5.06
N PHE A 134 6.27 3.46 -3.79
CA PHE A 134 5.26 3.22 -2.75
C PHE A 134 4.86 4.54 -2.05
N SER A 135 3.58 4.72 -1.68
CA SER A 135 3.13 5.97 -0.97
C SER A 135 3.54 6.02 0.49
N GLY A 136 3.86 4.86 1.05
CA GLY A 136 4.16 4.67 2.44
C GLY A 136 4.80 3.31 2.63
N ALA A 137 4.47 2.65 3.74
CA ALA A 137 5.07 1.37 4.08
C ALA A 137 4.55 0.25 3.19
N ALA A 138 5.47 -0.33 2.42
CA ALA A 138 5.28 -1.61 1.78
C ALA A 138 5.48 -2.73 2.81
N ILE A 139 4.64 -3.76 2.77
CA ILE A 139 4.70 -4.91 3.67
C ILE A 139 5.37 -6.06 2.92
N PRO A 140 6.58 -6.49 3.27
CA PRO A 140 7.14 -7.69 2.67
C PRO A 140 6.41 -8.93 3.14
N LEU A 141 6.40 -9.92 2.26
CA LEU A 141 5.70 -11.17 2.43
C LEU A 141 6.65 -12.29 2.05
N SER A 142 6.84 -13.25 2.96
CA SER A 142 7.41 -14.53 2.59
C SER A 142 6.45 -15.25 1.63
N GLU A 143 6.99 -16.15 0.82
CA GLU A 143 6.18 -17.04 -0.04
C GLU A 143 5.10 -17.76 0.77
N SER A 144 5.44 -18.23 1.97
CA SER A 144 4.48 -18.88 2.87
C SER A 144 3.35 -17.96 3.34
N LEU A 145 3.63 -16.68 3.63
CA LEU A 145 2.58 -15.72 3.99
C LEU A 145 1.71 -15.39 2.77
N PHE A 146 2.33 -15.25 1.60
CA PHE A 146 1.62 -15.02 0.37
C PHE A 146 0.64 -16.18 0.08
N GLU A 147 1.13 -17.42 -0.03
CA GLU A 147 0.32 -18.57 -0.42
C GLU A 147 -0.81 -18.88 0.57
N ASN A 148 -0.51 -18.81 1.88
CA ASN A 148 -1.46 -19.24 2.90
C ASN A 148 -2.47 -18.14 3.28
N LEU A 149 -2.10 -16.86 3.19
CA LEU A 149 -2.94 -15.76 3.68
C LEU A 149 -3.39 -14.83 2.56
N VAL A 150 -2.50 -14.42 1.67
CA VAL A 150 -2.77 -13.36 0.68
C VAL A 150 -3.41 -13.91 -0.61
N ALA A 151 -2.91 -15.02 -1.14
CA ALA A 151 -3.44 -15.66 -2.35
C ALA A 151 -4.93 -16.04 -2.24
N PRO A 152 -5.45 -16.57 -1.11
CA PRO A 152 -6.88 -16.78 -0.93
C PRO A 152 -7.70 -15.48 -0.98
N ILE A 153 -7.18 -14.38 -0.41
CA ILE A 153 -7.82 -13.06 -0.44
C ILE A 153 -7.85 -12.55 -1.89
N LEU A 154 -6.73 -12.62 -2.61
CA LEU A 154 -6.63 -12.26 -4.02
C LEU A 154 -7.68 -12.98 -4.87
N ARG A 155 -7.73 -14.32 -4.79
CA ARG A 155 -8.70 -15.14 -5.54
C ARG A 155 -10.15 -14.74 -5.22
N LYS A 156 -10.45 -14.41 -3.96
CA LYS A 156 -11.79 -13.94 -3.55
C LYS A 156 -12.15 -12.61 -4.20
N PHE A 157 -11.23 -11.64 -4.24
CA PHE A 157 -11.50 -10.31 -4.80
C PHE A 157 -11.51 -10.30 -6.32
N LEU A 158 -10.64 -11.07 -6.98
CA LEU A 158 -10.59 -11.17 -8.44
C LEU A 158 -11.88 -11.74 -9.05
N LYS A 159 -12.61 -12.61 -8.34
CA LYS A 159 -13.95 -13.07 -8.78
C LYS A 159 -14.97 -11.94 -8.96
N HIS A 160 -14.73 -10.80 -8.33
CA HIS A 160 -15.59 -9.62 -8.38
C HIS A 160 -14.90 -8.41 -9.00
N ALA A 161 -13.69 -8.60 -9.54
CA ALA A 161 -12.99 -7.56 -10.26
C ALA A 161 -13.75 -7.26 -11.56
N LYS A 162 -13.97 -5.97 -11.81
CA LYS A 162 -14.48 -5.47 -13.08
C LYS A 162 -13.60 -4.30 -13.44
N ALA A 163 -12.97 -4.36 -14.61
CA ALA A 163 -12.23 -3.22 -15.13
C ALA A 163 -13.19 -2.03 -15.21
N GLU A 164 -12.93 -0.99 -14.43
CA GLU A 164 -13.66 0.26 -14.54
C GLU A 164 -13.19 1.03 -15.77
N ALA A 165 -14.03 1.94 -16.29
CA ALA A 165 -13.65 2.83 -17.38
C ALA A 165 -12.41 3.69 -17.06
N SER A 166 -12.09 3.83 -15.77
CA SER A 166 -10.89 4.50 -15.26
C SER A 166 -9.60 3.67 -15.35
N GLY A 167 -9.66 2.42 -15.82
CA GLY A 167 -8.54 1.47 -15.79
C GLY A 167 -8.28 0.85 -14.42
N ARG A 168 -9.08 1.18 -13.39
CA ARG A 168 -8.99 0.56 -12.07
C ARG A 168 -9.59 -0.85 -12.08
N LEU A 169 -8.93 -1.76 -11.37
CA LEU A 169 -9.40 -3.13 -11.18
C LEU A 169 -10.57 -3.23 -10.17
N PHE A 170 -10.60 -2.30 -9.21
CA PHE A 170 -11.57 -2.24 -8.13
C PHE A 170 -12.15 -0.83 -8.01
N SER A 171 -13.42 -0.74 -7.61
CA SER A 171 -13.98 0.52 -7.12
C SER A 171 -13.26 0.95 -5.81
N PRO A 172 -13.30 2.24 -5.43
CA PRO A 172 -12.60 2.71 -4.23
C PRO A 172 -12.97 1.97 -2.93
N SER A 173 -14.22 1.50 -2.80
CA SER A 173 -14.67 0.74 -1.63
C SER A 173 -14.20 -0.71 -1.66
N GLN A 174 -14.17 -1.34 -2.85
CA GLN A 174 -13.61 -2.68 -3.03
C GLN A 174 -12.11 -2.69 -2.77
N GLU A 175 -11.37 -1.70 -3.29
CA GLU A 175 -9.93 -1.59 -3.07
C GLU A 175 -9.60 -1.39 -1.58
N ALA A 176 -10.32 -0.49 -0.90
CA ALA A 176 -10.16 -0.31 0.55
C ALA A 176 -10.44 -1.61 1.34
N ALA A 177 -11.45 -2.39 0.93
CA ALA A 177 -11.76 -3.67 1.56
C ALA A 177 -10.71 -4.75 1.27
N PHE A 178 -10.09 -4.72 0.09
CA PHE A 178 -9.00 -5.58 -0.32
C PHE A 178 -7.74 -5.27 0.49
N ALA A 179 -7.28 -4.01 0.45
CA ALA A 179 -6.12 -3.54 1.20
C ALA A 179 -6.26 -3.84 2.70
N ALA A 180 -7.43 -3.55 3.29
CA ALA A 180 -7.68 -3.84 4.70
C ALA A 180 -7.57 -5.34 5.05
N GLN A 181 -8.04 -6.23 4.17
CA GLN A 181 -7.96 -7.67 4.41
C GLN A 181 -6.52 -8.18 4.30
N VAL A 182 -5.77 -7.73 3.30
CA VAL A 182 -4.35 -8.08 3.13
C VAL A 182 -3.56 -7.58 4.33
N ILE A 183 -3.60 -6.26 4.62
CA ILE A 183 -2.89 -5.64 5.73
C ILE A 183 -3.23 -6.33 7.05
N ARG A 184 -4.52 -6.52 7.37
CA ARG A 184 -4.90 -7.15 8.63
C ARG A 184 -4.35 -8.57 8.76
N ALA A 185 -4.43 -9.37 7.69
CA ALA A 185 -3.95 -10.75 7.73
C ALA A 185 -2.42 -10.81 7.92
N THR A 186 -1.67 -9.95 7.23
CA THR A 186 -0.21 -9.93 7.27
C THR A 186 0.31 -9.35 8.58
N LEU A 187 -0.31 -8.29 9.09
CA LEU A 187 -0.01 -7.77 10.42
C LEU A 187 -0.27 -8.86 11.45
N GLN A 188 -1.46 -9.48 11.50
CA GLN A 188 -1.76 -10.53 12.48
C GLN A 188 -0.73 -11.67 12.48
N ALA A 189 -0.16 -12.00 11.33
CA ALA A 189 0.89 -13.01 11.19
C ALA A 189 2.31 -12.55 11.59
N GLY A 190 2.50 -11.29 11.97
CA GLY A 190 3.79 -10.73 12.40
C GLY A 190 4.74 -10.46 11.23
N ALA A 191 4.22 -10.12 10.05
CA ALA A 191 5.05 -9.95 8.85
C ALA A 191 6.18 -8.91 9.03
N LEU A 192 5.90 -7.81 9.73
CA LEU A 192 6.86 -6.71 9.94
C LEU A 192 7.92 -7.05 11.01
N GLU A 193 7.54 -7.75 12.07
CA GLU A 193 8.47 -8.22 13.12
C GLU A 193 9.55 -9.14 12.53
N ARG A 194 9.15 -10.06 11.64
CA ARG A 194 10.05 -11.04 11.01
C ARG A 194 11.03 -10.42 10.02
N GLN A 195 10.66 -9.31 9.40
CA GLN A 195 11.55 -8.62 8.46
C GLN A 195 12.73 -8.00 9.21
N ARG A 196 12.50 -7.33 10.34
CA ARG A 196 13.58 -6.76 11.16
C ARG A 196 14.56 -7.80 11.66
N ASP A 197 14.08 -8.98 12.03
CA ASP A 197 14.94 -10.08 12.44
C ASP A 197 15.84 -10.61 11.32
N ILE A 198 15.44 -10.45 10.05
CA ILE A 198 16.24 -10.79 8.87
C ILE A 198 17.26 -9.68 8.61
N ASP A 199 16.82 -8.42 8.59
CA ASP A 199 17.69 -7.25 8.34
C ASP A 199 18.80 -7.10 9.41
N MET A 200 18.59 -7.63 10.63
CA MET A 200 19.59 -7.61 11.72
C MET A 200 20.58 -8.80 11.69
N ARG A 201 20.41 -9.76 10.79
CA ARG A 201 21.25 -10.98 10.68
C ARG A 201 22.16 -10.99 9.45
N GLU A 202 22.02 -10.04 8.55
CA GLU A 202 22.90 -9.81 7.39
C GLU A 202 23.95 -8.73 7.69
#